data_AF-A0AAV8UQ71-F1
#
_entry.id   AF-A0AAV8UQ71-F1
#
_cell.length_a   1.000
_cell.length_b   1.000
_cell.length_c   1.000
_cell.angle_alpha   90.00
_cell.angle_beta   90.00
_cell.angle_gamma   90.00
#
_symmetry.space_group_name_H-M   'P 1'
#
loop_
_entity.id
_entity.type
_entity.pdbx_description
1 polymer ?
#
loop_
_entity_poly.entity_id
_entity_poly.type
_entity_poly.pdbx_seq_one_letter_code
_entity_poly.pdbx_strand_id
1 'polypeptide(L)'
;MVSLTTRTGSLSPVSKANLLSNSEVSIGSLTFGSQDIHASEIYRRGLLPTRQTLVEYNGYRFLITDSPSDVELPSYVETLRNYNVKHVVRVCEPSYDAGELIASDFKVHDWCFEDGGMPSNAIVNSWLKLVDFVFDSKREGYNAKETIAVHCKAGLGRAPVLVALALIEVGTEPINAIGLIRIKRRGAINGQQLQELVRYQKRDSDAKGQSKPKRLFNGRPMLFGRRRNSLKDNLDELTTLRDVRNSSGKTGA
;
A
#
# COMPACT_ATOMS: atom_id res chain seq x y z
N MET A 1 -15.67 -10.47 -73.95
CA MET A 1 -15.04 -11.33 -72.94
C MET A 1 -15.07 -10.60 -71.60
N VAL A 2 -15.70 -11.21 -70.58
CA VAL A 2 -15.74 -10.88 -69.13
C VAL A 2 -16.35 -9.51 -68.76
N SER A 3 -17.63 -9.33 -68.39
CA SER A 3 -18.45 -9.81 -67.22
C SER A 3 -17.91 -9.40 -65.84
N LEU A 4 -18.63 -8.51 -65.12
CA LEU A 4 -19.38 -8.76 -63.85
C LEU A 4 -18.57 -8.36 -62.58
N THR A 5 -19.05 -7.72 -61.50
CA THR A 5 -20.34 -7.11 -61.10
C THR A 5 -20.13 -6.37 -59.76
N THR A 6 -20.94 -5.32 -59.48
CA THR A 6 -21.52 -4.90 -58.16
C THR A 6 -20.60 -4.46 -56.99
N ARG A 7 -21.00 -3.60 -56.04
CA ARG A 7 -22.33 -3.21 -55.54
C ARG A 7 -22.29 -1.89 -54.74
N THR A 8 -23.47 -1.30 -54.64
CA THR A 8 -23.92 -0.06 -53.99
C THR A 8 -24.09 -0.14 -52.45
N GLY A 9 -24.04 1.02 -51.77
CA GLY A 9 -24.65 1.27 -50.45
C GLY A 9 -24.39 2.72 -50.00
N SER A 10 -25.30 3.68 -50.23
CA SER A 10 -26.44 4.12 -49.38
C SER A 10 -26.02 4.85 -48.08
N LEU A 11 -26.12 6.18 -48.09
CA LEU A 11 -26.06 7.08 -46.94
C LEU A 11 -27.47 7.42 -46.44
N SER A 12 -27.66 7.51 -45.13
CA SER A 12 -28.76 8.28 -44.51
C SER A 12 -28.36 8.83 -43.13
N PRO A 13 -29.01 9.92 -42.65
CA PRO A 13 -28.59 10.71 -41.49
C PRO A 13 -29.46 10.45 -40.25
N VAL A 14 -28.89 10.51 -39.04
CA VAL A 14 -29.68 10.53 -37.79
C VAL A 14 -29.20 11.62 -36.84
N SER A 15 -30.23 12.27 -36.30
CA SER A 15 -30.40 13.49 -35.52
C SER A 15 -29.78 13.55 -34.12
N LYS A 16 -29.56 14.80 -33.70
CA LYS A 16 -29.49 15.31 -32.32
C LYS A 16 -30.51 14.65 -31.38
N ALA A 17 -30.07 14.27 -30.19
CA ALA A 17 -30.70 14.60 -28.88
C ALA A 17 -30.16 13.67 -27.77
N ASN A 18 -29.45 14.23 -26.79
CA ASN A 18 -29.89 14.17 -25.39
C ASN A 18 -28.92 14.96 -24.51
N LEU A 19 -29.34 16.20 -24.22
CA LEU A 19 -29.06 16.82 -22.93
C LEU A 19 -29.76 15.97 -21.88
N LEU A 20 -29.02 15.29 -21.01
CA LEU A 20 -29.54 14.84 -19.73
C LEU A 20 -28.53 15.19 -18.64
N SER A 21 -28.94 16.22 -17.90
CA SER A 21 -28.69 16.50 -16.48
C SER A 21 -27.31 16.12 -15.90
N ASN A 22 -26.56 17.17 -15.56
CA ASN A 22 -25.59 17.14 -14.46
C ASN A 22 -26.27 16.60 -13.20
N SER A 23 -26.01 15.34 -12.86
CA SER A 23 -26.18 14.86 -11.49
C SER A 23 -24.80 14.86 -10.84
N GLU A 24 -24.59 15.85 -9.99
CA GLU A 24 -23.50 15.85 -9.02
C GLU A 24 -23.65 14.61 -8.13
N VAL A 25 -22.82 13.60 -8.36
CA VAL A 25 -22.68 12.51 -7.39
C VAL A 25 -21.70 13.00 -6.33
N SER A 26 -22.25 13.56 -5.25
CA SER A 26 -21.51 13.82 -4.02
C SER A 26 -21.11 12.48 -3.39
N ILE A 27 -19.89 12.03 -3.68
CA ILE A 27 -19.17 11.11 -2.78
C ILE A 27 -18.37 12.01 -1.85
N GLY A 28 -18.62 11.87 -0.54
CA GLY A 28 -18.27 12.82 0.51
C GLY A 28 -16.94 13.56 0.38
N SER A 29 -17.02 14.89 0.49
CA SER A 29 -15.97 15.86 0.82
C SER A 29 -14.51 15.42 0.59
N LEU A 30 -14.15 15.13 -0.65
CA LEU A 30 -12.77 15.05 -1.10
C LEU A 30 -12.65 16.00 -2.29
N THR A 31 -12.04 17.15 -2.07
CA THR A 31 -11.69 18.08 -3.16
C THR A 31 -10.51 17.50 -3.92
N PHE A 32 -10.78 16.90 -5.08
CA PHE A 32 -9.78 16.32 -5.96
C PHE A 32 -9.20 17.37 -6.92
N GLY A 33 -7.89 17.32 -7.15
CA GLY A 33 -7.18 18.25 -8.03
C GLY A 33 -7.38 17.92 -9.51
N SER A 34 -7.03 18.85 -10.39
CA SER A 34 -7.23 18.72 -11.86
C SER A 34 -6.53 17.50 -12.49
N GLN A 35 -5.50 16.94 -11.85
CA GLN A 35 -4.82 15.72 -12.30
C GLN A 35 -5.64 14.43 -12.01
N ASP A 36 -6.55 14.46 -11.04
CA ASP A 36 -7.36 13.31 -10.63
C ASP A 36 -8.60 13.11 -11.52
N ILE A 37 -9.05 14.17 -12.20
CA ILE A 37 -10.17 14.11 -13.16
C ILE A 37 -9.81 13.18 -14.33
N HIS A 38 -8.56 13.21 -14.79
CA HIS A 38 -8.10 12.32 -15.87
C HIS A 38 -8.03 10.84 -15.43
N ALA A 39 -7.69 10.58 -14.16
CA ALA A 39 -7.68 9.22 -13.60
C ALA A 39 -9.10 8.63 -13.49
N SER A 40 -10.11 9.45 -13.17
CA SER A 40 -11.51 9.00 -13.12
C SER A 40 -12.13 8.73 -14.51
N GLU A 41 -11.68 9.46 -15.54
CA GLU A 41 -12.04 9.17 -16.95
C GLU A 41 -11.36 7.86 -17.44
N ILE A 42 -10.09 7.63 -17.07
CA ILE A 42 -9.39 6.35 -17.32
C ILE A 42 -10.11 5.19 -16.64
N TYR A 43 -10.60 5.39 -15.41
CA TYR A 43 -11.41 4.42 -14.67
C TYR A 43 -12.69 4.05 -15.45
N ARG A 44 -13.41 4.99 -16.07
CA ARG A 44 -14.61 4.67 -16.86
C ARG A 44 -14.32 3.88 -18.14
N ARG A 45 -13.15 4.04 -18.75
CA ARG A 45 -12.84 3.50 -20.09
C ARG A 45 -12.19 2.12 -20.09
N GLY A 46 -11.92 1.52 -18.93
CA GLY A 46 -11.36 0.16 -18.86
C GLY A 46 -9.93 0.03 -19.40
N LEU A 47 -9.20 1.14 -19.52
CA LEU A 47 -7.80 1.14 -19.96
C LEU A 47 -6.90 0.49 -18.90
N LEU A 48 -5.93 -0.30 -19.37
CA LEU A 48 -4.88 -0.90 -18.53
C LEU A 48 -4.18 0.20 -17.72
N PRO A 49 -3.74 -0.10 -16.48
CA PRO A 49 -3.01 0.88 -15.70
C PRO A 49 -1.81 1.41 -16.49
N THR A 50 -1.57 2.71 -16.41
CA THR A 50 -0.38 3.32 -17.01
C THR A 50 0.87 2.64 -16.45
N ARG A 51 1.87 2.36 -17.31
CA ARG A 51 3.15 1.71 -16.90
C ARG A 51 3.75 2.35 -15.66
N GLN A 52 3.57 3.68 -15.54
CA GLN A 52 4.00 4.49 -14.40
C GLN A 52 2.77 4.98 -13.62
N THR A 53 2.77 4.78 -12.31
CA THR A 53 1.68 5.21 -11.42
C THR A 53 2.25 6.04 -10.28
N LEU A 54 1.92 7.33 -10.25
CA LEU A 54 2.31 8.24 -9.17
C LEU A 54 1.26 8.23 -8.04
N VAL A 55 1.65 7.78 -6.85
CA VAL A 55 0.83 7.79 -5.64
C VAL A 55 1.34 8.88 -4.71
N GLU A 56 0.46 9.81 -4.34
CA GLU A 56 0.79 10.97 -3.50
C GLU A 56 -0.17 11.02 -2.32
N TYR A 57 0.38 11.22 -1.13
CA TYR A 57 -0.41 11.32 0.10
C TYR A 57 0.37 12.08 1.16
N ASN A 58 -0.19 13.17 1.71
CA ASN A 58 0.41 13.96 2.80
C ASN A 58 1.89 14.33 2.58
N GLY A 59 2.29 14.68 1.36
CA GLY A 59 3.67 15.03 1.00
C GLY A 59 4.59 13.83 0.71
N TYR A 60 4.11 12.60 0.88
CA TYR A 60 4.80 11.39 0.44
C TYR A 60 4.49 11.13 -1.03
N ARG A 61 5.52 10.86 -1.83
CA ARG A 61 5.41 10.66 -3.28
C ARG A 61 6.08 9.35 -3.67
N PHE A 62 5.31 8.42 -4.21
CA PHE A 62 5.79 7.11 -4.64
C PHE A 62 5.47 6.88 -6.11
N LEU A 63 6.45 6.42 -6.88
CA LEU A 63 6.27 6.06 -8.28
C LEU A 63 6.33 4.55 -8.45
N ILE A 64 5.19 3.93 -8.77
CA ILE A 64 5.13 2.50 -9.08
C ILE A 64 5.39 2.33 -10.58
N THR A 65 6.39 1.53 -10.93
CA THR A 65 6.75 1.27 -12.34
C THR A 65 6.91 -0.22 -12.62
N ASP A 66 6.94 -0.57 -13.90
CA ASP A 66 7.34 -1.88 -14.39
C ASP A 66 8.88 -1.98 -14.46
N SER A 67 9.41 -3.20 -14.48
CA SER A 67 10.87 -3.38 -14.62
C SER A 67 11.28 -2.99 -16.03
N PRO A 68 12.24 -2.07 -16.22
CA PRO A 68 12.78 -1.81 -17.55
C PRO A 68 13.59 -3.02 -18.05
N SER A 69 13.68 -3.12 -19.37
CA SER A 69 14.73 -3.88 -20.04
C SER A 69 16.00 -3.02 -20.22
N ASP A 70 17.15 -3.66 -20.47
CA ASP A 70 18.42 -2.95 -20.73
C ASP A 70 18.30 -1.93 -21.87
N VAL A 71 17.49 -2.24 -22.89
CA VAL A 71 17.24 -1.35 -24.05
C VAL A 71 16.40 -0.12 -23.66
N GLU A 72 15.46 -0.28 -22.73
CA GLU A 72 14.57 0.80 -22.28
C GLU A 72 15.19 1.66 -21.16
N LEU A 73 16.33 1.23 -20.60
CA LEU A 73 16.95 1.83 -19.42
C LEU A 73 17.25 3.33 -19.58
N PRO A 74 17.74 3.84 -20.73
CA PRO A 74 17.95 5.27 -20.92
C PRO A 74 16.65 6.10 -20.85
N SER A 75 15.56 5.60 -21.44
CA SER A 75 14.25 6.26 -21.37
C SER A 75 13.63 6.17 -19.98
N TYR A 76 13.89 5.05 -19.29
CA TYR A 76 13.49 4.87 -17.89
C TYR A 76 14.19 5.89 -16.98
N VAL A 77 15.49 6.11 -17.16
CA VAL A 77 16.26 7.15 -16.46
C VAL A 77 15.65 8.54 -16.65
N GLU A 78 15.29 8.91 -17.88
CA GLU A 78 14.64 10.20 -18.16
C GLU A 78 13.28 10.32 -17.45
N THR A 79 12.47 9.25 -17.51
CA THR A 79 11.21 9.16 -16.77
C THR A 79 11.43 9.42 -15.28
N LEU A 80 12.39 8.72 -14.65
CA LEU A 80 12.70 8.86 -13.23
C LEU A 80 13.08 10.30 -12.89
N ARG A 81 13.86 10.98 -13.74
CA ARG A 81 14.22 12.40 -13.56
C ARG A 81 12.99 13.31 -13.63
N ASN A 82 12.08 13.07 -14.58
CA ASN A 82 10.85 13.84 -14.75
C ASN A 82 9.93 13.75 -13.52
N TYR A 83 9.91 12.61 -12.84
CA TYR A 83 9.17 12.43 -11.59
C TYR A 83 9.96 12.83 -10.33
N ASN A 84 11.15 13.44 -10.48
CA ASN A 84 12.04 13.82 -9.39
C ASN A 84 12.41 12.64 -8.47
N VAL A 85 12.63 11.47 -9.07
CA VAL A 85 13.08 10.28 -8.33
C VAL A 85 14.55 10.43 -7.95
N LYS A 86 14.89 9.99 -6.74
CA LYS A 86 16.28 9.84 -6.27
C LYS A 86 16.63 8.44 -5.80
N HIS A 87 15.61 7.71 -5.34
CA HIS A 87 15.73 6.37 -4.82
C HIS A 87 14.90 5.41 -5.66
N VAL A 88 15.51 4.31 -6.11
CA VAL A 88 14.86 3.25 -6.88
C VAL A 88 14.92 1.97 -6.07
N VAL A 89 13.76 1.41 -5.74
CA VAL A 89 13.64 0.16 -4.98
C VAL A 89 13.20 -0.95 -5.93
N ARG A 90 14.04 -1.97 -6.04
CA ARG A 90 13.80 -3.17 -6.84
C ARG A 90 13.31 -4.28 -5.91
N VAL A 91 12.08 -4.73 -6.11
CA VAL A 91 11.47 -5.79 -5.27
C VAL A 91 11.37 -7.15 -5.96
N CYS A 92 11.88 -7.25 -7.19
CA CYS A 92 11.99 -8.47 -7.95
C CYS A 92 13.43 -8.76 -8.31
N GLU A 93 13.66 -9.97 -8.80
CA GLU A 93 14.96 -10.40 -9.31
C GLU A 93 15.48 -9.38 -10.33
N PRO A 94 16.76 -8.95 -10.24
CA PRO A 94 17.32 -7.97 -11.14
C PRO A 94 17.21 -8.42 -12.60
N SER A 95 16.58 -7.60 -13.44
CA SER A 95 16.46 -7.83 -14.89
C SER A 95 17.39 -6.97 -15.73
N TYR A 96 18.11 -6.04 -15.10
CA TYR A 96 19.04 -5.09 -15.72
C TYR A 96 20.14 -4.71 -14.72
N ASP A 97 21.26 -4.18 -15.24
CA ASP A 97 22.37 -3.73 -14.39
C ASP A 97 22.04 -2.44 -13.64
N ALA A 98 22.25 -2.43 -12.33
CA ALA A 98 22.07 -1.22 -11.52
C ALA A 98 23.14 -0.16 -11.81
N GLY A 99 24.26 -0.54 -12.42
CA GLY A 99 25.38 0.35 -12.73
C GLY A 99 24.95 1.61 -13.50
N GLU A 100 24.08 1.49 -14.50
CA GLU A 100 23.60 2.64 -15.29
C GLU A 100 22.73 3.61 -14.47
N LEU A 101 21.92 3.08 -13.55
CA LEU A 101 21.13 3.92 -12.63
C LEU A 101 22.03 4.64 -11.64
N ILE A 102 23.03 3.94 -11.10
CA ILE A 102 24.00 4.51 -10.16
C ILE A 102 24.83 5.60 -10.85
N ALA A 103 25.28 5.35 -12.08
CA ALA A 103 25.98 6.33 -12.92
C ALA A 103 25.11 7.55 -13.27
N SER A 104 23.80 7.41 -13.20
CA SER A 104 22.81 8.47 -13.44
C SER A 104 22.37 9.20 -12.16
N ASP A 105 23.11 9.06 -11.07
CA ASP A 105 22.86 9.65 -9.74
C ASP A 105 21.60 9.13 -9.00
N PHE A 106 21.18 7.89 -9.29
CA PHE A 106 20.14 7.23 -8.51
C PHE A 106 20.71 6.29 -7.46
N LYS A 107 20.06 6.24 -6.31
CA LYS A 107 20.35 5.26 -5.26
C LYS A 107 19.45 4.05 -5.43
N VAL A 108 20.03 2.92 -5.83
CA VAL A 108 19.31 1.66 -6.06
C VAL A 108 19.32 0.80 -4.80
N HIS A 109 18.17 0.24 -4.43
CA HIS A 109 17.99 -0.66 -3.29
C HIS A 109 17.35 -1.97 -3.73
N ASP A 110 18.01 -3.09 -3.42
CA ASP A 110 17.56 -4.43 -3.77
C ASP A 110 16.91 -5.14 -2.59
N TRP A 111 15.58 -5.19 -2.57
CA TRP A 111 14.80 -5.84 -1.52
C TRP A 111 13.81 -6.84 -2.10
N CYS A 112 14.37 -7.87 -2.73
CA CYS A 112 13.60 -8.92 -3.37
C CYS A 112 12.79 -9.76 -2.36
N PHE A 113 11.55 -10.09 -2.70
CA PHE A 113 10.74 -11.06 -1.97
C PHE A 113 9.80 -11.82 -2.92
N GLU A 114 9.24 -12.93 -2.45
CA GLU A 114 8.41 -13.84 -3.26
C GLU A 114 7.16 -13.16 -3.82
N ASP A 115 6.80 -13.52 -5.05
CA ASP A 115 5.60 -12.99 -5.68
C ASP A 115 4.32 -13.52 -5.00
N GLY A 116 3.33 -12.65 -4.90
CA GLY A 116 2.09 -12.92 -4.17
C GLY A 116 2.22 -13.00 -2.64
N GLY A 117 3.45 -13.04 -2.10
CA GLY A 117 3.74 -13.04 -0.68
C GLY A 117 3.82 -11.64 -0.06
N MET A 118 4.18 -11.63 1.23
CA MET A 118 4.48 -10.42 2.01
C MET A 118 6.00 -10.26 2.17
N PRO A 119 6.52 -9.03 2.21
CA PRO A 119 7.93 -8.79 2.51
C PRO A 119 8.28 -9.25 3.92
N SER A 120 9.53 -9.68 4.12
CA SER A 120 10.04 -10.01 5.45
C SER A 120 10.12 -8.76 6.34
N ASN A 121 10.08 -8.93 7.67
CA ASN A 121 10.21 -7.81 8.61
C ASN A 121 11.50 -7.00 8.41
N ALA A 122 12.59 -7.63 7.95
CA ALA A 122 13.83 -6.95 7.64
C ALA A 122 13.68 -5.98 6.45
N ILE A 123 12.99 -6.41 5.38
CA ILE A 123 12.68 -5.58 4.22
C ILE A 123 11.75 -4.44 4.62
N VAL A 124 10.68 -4.73 5.36
CA VAL A 124 9.73 -3.71 5.84
C VAL A 124 10.44 -2.65 6.67
N ASN A 125 11.30 -3.05 7.60
CA ASN A 125 12.05 -2.10 8.43
C ASN A 125 13.02 -1.24 7.61
N SER A 126 13.70 -1.83 6.63
CA SER A 126 14.62 -1.09 5.75
C SER A 126 13.88 -0.10 4.85
N TRP A 127 12.74 -0.54 4.31
CA TRP A 127 11.84 0.30 3.52
C TRP A 127 11.32 1.49 4.32
N LEU A 128 10.75 1.25 5.50
CA LEU A 128 10.18 2.32 6.32
C LEU A 128 11.27 3.29 6.80
N LYS A 129 12.49 2.81 7.11
CA LYS A 129 13.64 3.69 7.40
C LYS A 129 14.01 4.58 6.21
N LEU A 130 13.98 4.04 4.98
CA LEU A 130 14.21 4.84 3.78
C LEU A 130 13.12 5.89 3.60
N VAL A 131 11.85 5.53 3.78
CA VAL A 131 10.71 6.46 3.71
C VAL A 131 10.86 7.58 4.75
N ASP A 132 11.13 7.21 6.01
CA ASP A 132 11.40 8.17 7.09
C ASP A 132 12.56 9.10 6.73
N PHE A 133 13.65 8.58 6.16
CA PHE A 133 14.82 9.37 5.75
C PHE A 133 14.52 10.35 4.60
N VAL A 134 13.89 9.87 3.52
CA VAL A 134 13.67 10.66 2.30
C VAL A 134 12.68 11.80 2.57
N PHE A 135 11.62 11.51 3.30
CA PHE A 135 10.53 12.46 3.58
C PHE A 135 10.70 13.23 4.90
N ASP A 136 11.85 13.12 5.57
CA ASP A 136 12.15 13.96 6.73
C ASP A 136 12.37 15.41 6.30
N SER A 137 11.38 16.26 6.58
CA SER A 137 11.43 17.71 6.35
C SER A 137 12.65 18.42 6.97
N LYS A 138 13.29 17.82 7.98
CA LYS A 138 14.47 18.38 8.65
C LYS A 138 15.78 17.97 8.00
N ARG A 139 15.77 17.05 7.03
CA ARG A 139 17.00 16.60 6.38
C ARG A 139 17.63 17.72 5.56
N GLU A 140 18.95 17.77 5.55
CA GLU A 140 19.68 18.65 4.65
C GLU A 140 19.40 18.26 3.19
N GLY A 141 19.12 19.25 2.34
CA GLY A 141 18.75 19.02 0.95
C GLY A 141 17.38 18.39 0.75
N TYR A 142 16.47 18.50 1.75
CA TYR A 142 15.07 18.09 1.61
C TYR A 142 14.43 18.73 0.38
N ASN A 143 13.73 17.91 -0.40
CA ASN A 143 12.93 18.36 -1.52
C ASN A 143 11.52 17.79 -1.40
N ALA A 144 10.52 18.66 -1.25
CA ALA A 144 9.12 18.27 -1.12
C ALA A 144 8.57 17.54 -2.37
N LYS A 145 9.26 17.68 -3.51
CA LYS A 145 8.95 16.97 -4.75
C LYS A 145 9.77 15.69 -4.92
N GLU A 146 10.63 15.31 -3.97
CA GLU A 146 11.36 14.05 -4.10
C GLU A 146 10.42 12.86 -4.10
N THR A 147 10.71 11.92 -4.98
CA THR A 147 9.89 10.71 -5.18
C THR A 147 10.75 9.47 -4.98
N ILE A 148 10.16 8.44 -4.38
CA ILE A 148 10.77 7.10 -4.34
C ILE A 148 10.10 6.23 -5.40
N ALA A 149 10.88 5.69 -6.33
CA ALA A 149 10.39 4.72 -7.29
C ALA A 149 10.45 3.31 -6.69
N VAL A 150 9.41 2.52 -6.91
CA VAL A 150 9.35 1.10 -6.54
C VAL A 150 8.91 0.33 -7.77
N HIS A 151 9.67 -0.68 -8.16
CA HIS A 151 9.33 -1.50 -9.31
C HIS A 151 9.47 -3.00 -9.03
N CYS A 152 8.65 -3.75 -9.75
CA CYS A 152 8.66 -5.21 -9.83
C CYS A 152 8.69 -5.58 -11.32
N LYS A 153 8.34 -6.81 -11.72
CA LYS A 153 8.20 -7.20 -13.15
C LYS A 153 7.06 -6.42 -13.83
N ALA A 154 5.81 -6.64 -13.40
CA ALA A 154 4.62 -5.98 -13.95
C ALA A 154 4.01 -4.92 -13.02
N GLY A 155 4.68 -4.59 -11.90
CA GLY A 155 4.24 -3.55 -10.95
C GLY A 155 2.86 -3.74 -10.27
N LEU A 156 2.23 -4.92 -10.34
CA LEU A 156 0.87 -5.14 -9.81
C LEU A 156 0.79 -5.72 -8.40
N GLY A 157 1.78 -6.50 -7.96
CA GLY A 157 1.76 -7.18 -6.66
C GLY A 157 2.70 -6.55 -5.64
N ARG A 158 3.97 -6.96 -5.69
CA ARG A 158 5.02 -6.64 -4.70
C ARG A 158 5.24 -5.14 -4.46
N ALA A 159 5.36 -4.34 -5.52
CA ALA A 159 5.63 -2.91 -5.40
C ALA A 159 4.48 -2.13 -4.73
N PRO A 160 3.20 -2.32 -5.14
CA PRO A 160 2.05 -1.79 -4.41
C PRO A 160 1.99 -2.13 -2.91
N VAL A 161 2.42 -3.32 -2.50
CA VAL A 161 2.42 -3.73 -1.08
C VAL A 161 3.35 -2.85 -0.25
N LEU A 162 4.57 -2.55 -0.73
CA LEU A 162 5.47 -1.64 0.00
C LEU A 162 4.90 -0.23 0.11
N VAL A 163 4.33 0.29 -0.99
CA VAL A 163 3.69 1.62 -0.96
C VAL A 163 2.52 1.64 0.03
N ALA A 164 1.69 0.59 0.06
CA ALA A 164 0.60 0.47 1.03
C ALA A 164 1.12 0.48 2.48
N LEU A 165 2.18 -0.27 2.78
CA LEU A 165 2.80 -0.29 4.11
C LEU A 165 3.28 1.10 4.53
N ALA A 166 3.91 1.85 3.62
CA ALA A 166 4.34 3.22 3.91
C ALA A 166 3.15 4.13 4.22
N LEU A 167 2.08 4.06 3.42
CA LEU A 167 0.86 4.86 3.65
C LEU A 167 0.19 4.52 4.97
N ILE A 168 0.15 3.25 5.36
CA ILE A 168 -0.38 2.80 6.65
C ILE A 168 0.45 3.38 7.79
N GLU A 169 1.77 3.28 7.71
CA GLU A 169 2.69 3.79 8.72
C GLU A 169 2.53 5.31 8.92
N VAL A 170 2.32 6.06 7.84
CA VAL A 170 2.11 7.53 7.88
C VAL A 170 0.81 7.94 8.58
N GLY A 171 -0.17 7.03 8.72
CA GLY A 171 -1.41 7.36 9.41
C GLY A 171 -2.66 6.79 8.74
N THR A 172 -2.57 6.36 7.49
CA THR A 172 -3.73 5.91 6.71
C THR A 172 -4.27 4.58 7.24
N GLU A 173 -5.57 4.38 7.17
CA GLU A 173 -6.19 3.07 7.41
C GLU A 173 -5.80 2.10 6.26
N PRO A 174 -5.50 0.81 6.54
CA PRO A 174 -5.12 -0.15 5.50
C PRO A 174 -6.05 -0.20 4.29
N ILE A 175 -7.37 -0.18 4.52
CA ILE A 175 -8.35 -0.23 3.43
C ILE A 175 -8.28 1.02 2.53
N ASN A 176 -8.07 2.19 3.13
CA ASN A 176 -7.96 3.46 2.42
C ASN A 176 -6.64 3.55 1.65
N ALA A 177 -5.53 3.08 2.24
CA ALA A 177 -4.25 3.00 1.56
C ALA A 177 -4.31 2.12 0.30
N ILE A 178 -4.92 0.93 0.42
CA ILE A 178 -5.15 0.02 -0.71
C ILE A 178 -6.08 0.67 -1.75
N GLY A 179 -7.14 1.35 -1.29
CA GLY A 179 -8.07 2.08 -2.15
C GLY A 179 -7.40 3.15 -3.00
N LEU A 180 -6.54 3.98 -2.39
CA LEU A 180 -5.77 5.02 -3.09
C LEU A 180 -4.91 4.44 -4.22
N ILE A 181 -4.25 3.31 -3.95
CA ILE A 181 -3.44 2.62 -4.96
C ILE A 181 -4.33 2.04 -6.07
N ARG A 182 -5.43 1.35 -5.72
CA ARG A 182 -6.32 0.71 -6.69
C ARG A 182 -7.09 1.68 -7.58
N ILE A 183 -7.36 2.90 -7.12
CA ILE A 183 -7.94 3.97 -7.93
C ILE A 183 -7.00 4.31 -9.09
N LYS A 184 -5.70 4.42 -8.81
CA LYS A 184 -4.68 4.79 -9.81
C LYS A 184 -4.16 3.59 -10.60
N ARG A 185 -4.11 2.40 -10.00
CA ARG A 185 -3.61 1.16 -10.60
C ARG A 185 -4.58 0.00 -10.33
N ARG A 186 -5.52 -0.20 -11.26
CA ARG A 186 -6.53 -1.26 -11.17
C ARG A 186 -5.89 -2.64 -11.09
N GLY A 187 -6.45 -3.50 -10.25
CA GLY A 187 -5.96 -4.87 -10.04
C GLY A 187 -4.69 -4.96 -9.20
N ALA A 188 -4.18 -3.85 -8.66
CA ALA A 188 -3.07 -3.89 -7.73
C ALA A 188 -3.46 -4.58 -6.41
N ILE A 189 -2.51 -5.31 -5.83
CA ILE A 189 -2.61 -6.04 -4.54
C ILE A 189 -3.59 -7.22 -4.64
N ASN A 190 -3.07 -8.43 -4.42
CA ASN A 190 -3.90 -9.64 -4.46
C ASN A 190 -4.76 -9.81 -3.18
N GLY A 191 -5.66 -10.79 -3.15
CA GLY A 191 -6.57 -11.02 -2.01
C GLY A 191 -5.84 -11.42 -0.72
N GLN A 192 -4.78 -12.21 -0.81
CA GLN A 192 -3.99 -12.66 0.35
C GLN A 192 -3.22 -11.48 0.97
N GLN A 193 -2.54 -10.69 0.14
CA GLN A 193 -1.83 -9.47 0.51
C GLN A 193 -2.78 -8.45 1.13
N LEU A 194 -4.00 -8.31 0.62
CA LEU A 194 -5.00 -7.44 1.24
C LEU A 194 -5.31 -7.88 2.66
N GLN A 195 -5.55 -9.17 2.89
CA GLN A 195 -5.83 -9.69 4.24
C GLN A 195 -4.66 -9.44 5.20
N GLU A 196 -3.44 -9.65 4.75
CA GLU A 196 -2.24 -9.41 5.55
C GLU A 196 -1.99 -7.93 5.82
N LEU A 197 -2.23 -7.04 4.84
CA LEU A 197 -2.15 -5.59 5.03
C LEU A 197 -3.21 -5.07 6.00
N VAL A 198 -4.42 -5.63 6.00
CA VAL A 198 -5.47 -5.27 6.97
C VAL A 198 -5.09 -5.71 8.39
N ARG A 199 -4.36 -6.82 8.54
CA ARG A 199 -3.86 -7.32 9.83
C ARG A 199 -2.58 -6.63 10.30
N TYR A 200 -1.92 -5.87 9.43
CA TYR A 200 -0.67 -5.20 9.74
C TYR A 200 -0.86 -4.22 10.89
N GLN A 201 -0.05 -4.39 11.94
CA GLN A 201 0.04 -3.45 13.04
C GLN A 201 1.21 -2.51 12.78
N LYS A 202 0.94 -1.21 12.89
CA LYS A 202 1.97 -0.17 12.78
C LYS A 202 3.06 -0.43 13.81
N ARG A 203 4.29 -0.04 13.49
CA ARG A 203 5.37 -0.15 14.46
C ARG A 203 5.03 0.73 15.67
N ASP A 204 5.21 0.19 16.87
CA ASP A 204 5.25 1.02 18.06
C ASP A 204 6.41 2.00 17.85
N SER A 205 6.05 3.27 17.67
CA SER A 205 7.03 4.30 17.43
C SER A 205 7.75 4.53 18.76
N ASP A 206 8.88 3.86 18.95
CA ASP A 206 9.84 4.25 19.97
C ASP A 206 10.19 5.73 19.76
N ALA A 207 9.62 6.58 20.59
CA ALA A 207 10.12 7.90 20.95
C ALA A 207 10.51 8.87 19.81
N LYS A 208 9.65 9.14 18.81
CA LYS A 208 9.64 10.50 18.22
C LYS A 208 8.96 11.43 19.25
N GLY A 209 9.78 12.20 19.97
CA GLY A 209 9.43 13.04 21.11
C GLY A 209 8.28 14.04 20.89
N GLN A 210 7.06 13.55 20.99
CA GLN A 210 5.93 14.27 21.56
C GLN A 210 5.35 13.37 22.65
N SER A 211 5.83 13.54 23.88
CA SER A 211 5.06 13.13 25.04
C SER A 211 3.70 13.79 24.92
N LYS A 212 2.65 13.00 24.66
CA LYS A 212 1.29 13.44 25.01
C LYS A 212 1.38 13.92 26.46
N PRO A 213 0.94 15.15 26.80
CA PRO A 213 0.95 15.56 28.19
C PRO A 213 0.05 14.56 28.92
N LYS A 214 0.64 13.76 29.81
CA LYS A 214 -0.12 13.04 30.82
C LYS A 214 -0.89 14.13 31.55
N ARG A 215 -2.20 14.22 31.31
CA ARG A 215 -3.08 15.04 32.13
C ARG A 215 -2.99 14.48 33.54
N LEU A 216 -2.07 15.02 34.33
CA LEU A 216 -2.06 14.87 35.77
C LEU A 216 -3.29 15.62 36.27
N PHE A 217 -4.25 14.86 36.79
CA PHE A 217 -5.26 15.39 37.70
C PHE A 217 -4.90 14.83 39.08
N ASN A 218 -4.57 15.72 40.03
CA ASN A 218 -4.28 15.42 41.44
C ASN A 218 -3.20 14.35 41.74
N GLY A 219 -2.06 14.38 41.06
CA GLY A 219 -0.79 13.87 41.63
C GLY A 219 -0.68 12.37 41.91
N ARG A 220 -1.44 11.49 41.23
CA ARG A 220 -1.28 10.03 41.35
C ARG A 220 -1.14 9.33 39.99
N PRO A 221 -0.19 8.40 39.81
CA PRO A 221 -0.12 7.58 38.60
C PRO A 221 -1.27 6.56 38.57
N MET A 222 -2.00 6.50 37.46
CA MET A 222 -3.01 5.47 37.23
C MET A 222 -2.30 4.18 36.79
N LEU A 223 -2.22 3.20 37.68
CA LEU A 223 -1.85 1.83 37.34
C LEU A 223 -2.94 1.30 36.39
N PHE A 224 -2.61 1.12 35.11
CA PHE A 224 -3.48 0.38 34.19
C PHE A 224 -3.58 -1.07 34.68
N GLY A 225 -4.67 -1.35 35.38
CA GLY A 225 -5.07 -2.69 35.76
C GLY A 225 -5.15 -3.57 34.53
N ARG A 226 -4.32 -4.61 34.53
CA ARG A 226 -4.40 -5.78 33.65
C ARG A 226 -5.83 -6.34 33.78
N ARG A 227 -6.70 -6.09 32.79
CA ARG A 227 -8.01 -6.77 32.72
C ARG A 227 -7.74 -8.28 32.58
N ARG A 228 -7.83 -9.01 33.70
CA ARG A 228 -8.03 -10.46 33.69
C ARG A 228 -9.49 -10.70 33.33
N ASN A 229 -9.73 -11.31 32.17
CA ASN A 229 -11.02 -11.90 31.85
C ASN A 229 -11.20 -13.12 32.75
N SER A 230 -11.99 -12.95 33.80
CA SER A 230 -12.56 -14.00 34.64
C SER A 230 -13.56 -14.79 33.82
N LEU A 231 -13.21 -16.01 33.41
CA LEU A 231 -14.16 -17.09 33.07
C LEU A 231 -13.48 -18.48 32.87
N LYS A 232 -12.20 -18.66 33.22
CA LYS A 232 -11.51 -19.96 33.10
C LYS A 232 -10.84 -20.49 34.38
N ASP A 233 -10.85 -19.73 35.48
CA ASP A 233 -10.16 -20.14 36.72
C ASP A 233 -11.08 -20.88 37.71
N ASN A 234 -12.23 -21.40 37.26
CA ASN A 234 -13.21 -22.14 38.10
C ASN A 234 -13.43 -23.59 37.66
N LEU A 235 -12.46 -24.21 36.97
CA LEU A 235 -12.53 -25.65 36.64
C LEU A 235 -11.41 -26.50 37.27
N ASP A 236 -10.37 -25.87 37.83
CA ASP A 236 -9.26 -26.58 38.47
C ASP A 236 -9.37 -26.66 40.01
N GLU A 237 -10.40 -26.04 40.61
CA GLU A 237 -10.68 -26.11 42.06
C GLU A 237 -11.82 -27.08 42.41
N LEU A 238 -12.48 -27.69 41.41
CA LEU A 238 -13.54 -28.71 41.57
C LEU A 238 -13.07 -30.15 41.28
N THR A 239 -11.82 -30.33 40.84
CA THR A 239 -11.20 -31.64 40.60
C THR A 239 -10.32 -32.11 41.76
N THR A 240 -9.93 -31.23 42.68
CA THR A 240 -9.13 -31.58 43.87
C THR A 240 -9.95 -31.81 45.16
N LEU A 241 -11.28 -31.70 45.09
CA LEU A 241 -12.20 -31.96 46.21
C LEU A 241 -13.07 -33.23 46.05
N ARG A 242 -12.75 -34.10 45.07
CA ARG A 242 -13.38 -35.43 44.94
C ARG A 242 -12.50 -36.61 45.37
N ASP A 243 -11.21 -36.40 45.67
CA ASP A 243 -10.29 -37.50 46.01
C ASP A 243 -9.93 -37.61 47.50
N VAL A 244 -10.58 -36.86 48.39
CA VAL A 244 -10.35 -36.94 49.85
C VAL A 244 -11.58 -37.47 50.62
N ARG A 245 -12.63 -37.93 49.93
CA ARG A 245 -13.87 -38.42 50.58
C ARG A 245 -14.22 -39.88 50.31
N ASN A 246 -13.24 -40.72 49.97
CA ASN A 246 -13.47 -42.16 49.79
C ASN A 246 -12.41 -43.08 50.42
N SER A 247 -11.90 -42.72 51.61
CA SER A 247 -11.02 -43.58 52.40
C SER A 247 -11.33 -43.54 53.90
N SER A 248 -12.57 -43.79 54.29
CA SER A 248 -12.88 -44.26 55.66
C SER A 248 -14.30 -44.83 55.79
N GLY A 249 -14.40 -46.17 55.88
CA GLY A 249 -15.38 -46.81 56.77
C GLY A 249 -16.37 -47.81 56.17
N LYS A 250 -16.04 -49.12 56.26
CA LYS A 250 -16.90 -50.25 56.71
C LYS A 250 -16.09 -51.56 56.57
N THR A 251 -15.43 -52.10 57.60
CA THR A 251 -15.93 -53.00 58.67
C THR A 251 -16.82 -54.14 58.18
N GLY A 252 -16.39 -55.38 58.40
CA GLY A 252 -17.24 -56.56 58.36
C GLY A 252 -16.43 -57.85 58.49
N ALA A 253 -16.61 -58.50 59.65
CA ALA A 253 -16.22 -59.89 59.92
C ALA A 253 -16.91 -60.89 58.98
#